data_AF-A0A536GSZ6-F1
#
_entry.id   AF-A0A536GSZ6-F1
#
_cell.length_a   1.000
_cell.length_b   1.000
_cell.length_c   1.000
_cell.angle_alpha   90.00
_cell.angle_beta   90.00
_cell.angle_gamma   90.00
#
_symmetry.space_group_name_H-M   'P 1'
#
loop_
_entity.id
_entity.type
_entity.pdbx_description
1 polymer ?
#
loop_
_entity_poly.entity_id
_entity_poly.type
_entity_poly.pdbx_seq_one_letter_code
_entity_poly.pdbx_strand_id
1 'polypeptide(L)' 'MSGQEAGGIAMGAFAVLIGAGGIAAAIRTRRRRAEIAATYGATGGIVYTVVQAGCSGLLLIGGLGLILLAVLIRR' A
#
# COMPACT_ATOMS: atom_id res chain seq x y z
N MET A 1 -20.81 -14.84 -11.24
CA MET A 1 -20.08 -14.30 -10.08
C MET A 1 -21.10 -14.05 -9.00
N SER A 2 -20.89 -14.63 -7.82
CA SER A 2 -21.67 -14.29 -6.64
C SER A 2 -21.33 -12.84 -6.21
N GLY A 3 -22.24 -12.20 -5.48
CA GLY A 3 -21.99 -10.85 -4.94
C GLY A 3 -20.78 -10.79 -4.00
N GLN A 4 -20.45 -11.92 -3.36
CA GLN A 4 -19.31 -12.05 -2.45
C GLN A 4 -17.98 -12.05 -3.21
N GLU A 5 -17.90 -12.76 -4.35
CA GLU A 5 -16.72 -12.77 -5.22
C GLU A 5 -16.43 -11.37 -5.79
N ALA A 6 -17.48 -10.72 -6.32
CA ALA A 6 -17.36 -9.37 -6.87
C ALA A 6 -16.94 -8.36 -5.80
N GLY A 7 -17.47 -8.48 -4.58
CA GLY A 7 -17.05 -7.68 -3.43
C GLY A 7 -15.59 -7.89 -3.04
N GLY A 8 -15.13 -9.14 -2.99
CA GLY A 8 -13.72 -9.47 -2.70
C GLY A 8 -12.75 -8.89 -3.73
N ILE A 9 -13.08 -9.00 -5.02
CA ILE A 9 -12.26 -8.43 -6.11
C ILE A 9 -12.25 -6.90 -6.05
N ALA A 10 -13.40 -6.26 -5.84
CA ALA A 10 -13.50 -4.80 -5.76
C ALA A 10 -12.72 -4.23 -4.57
N MET A 11 -12.87 -4.83 -3.39
CA MET A 11 -12.13 -4.43 -2.18
C MET A 11 -10.62 -4.69 -2.34
N GLY A 12 -10.25 -5.84 -2.92
CA GLY A 12 -8.86 -6.15 -3.19
C GLY A 12 -8.21 -5.15 -4.17
N ALA A 13 -8.92 -4.81 -5.25
CA ALA A 13 -8.45 -3.81 -6.22
C ALA A 13 -8.31 -2.42 -5.57
N PHE A 14 -9.28 -2.02 -4.75
CA PHE A 14 -9.22 -0.76 -4.01
C PHE A 14 -8.02 -0.73 -3.06
N ALA A 15 -7.81 -1.79 -2.27
CA ALA A 15 -6.65 -1.89 -1.38
C ALA A 15 -5.32 -1.80 -2.15
N VAL A 16 -5.23 -2.45 -3.31
CA VAL A 16 -4.04 -2.37 -4.18
C VAL A 16 -3.80 -0.95 -4.68
N LEU A 17 -4.83 -0.24 -5.14
CA LEU A 17 -4.71 1.14 -5.61
C LEU A 17 -4.23 2.09 -4.50
N ILE A 18 -4.82 1.98 -3.30
CA ILE A 18 -4.42 2.79 -2.15
C ILE A 18 -3.00 2.45 -1.70
N GLY A 19 -2.63 1.17 -1.63
CA GLY A 19 -1.28 0.73 -1.30
C GLY A 19 -0.25 1.26 -2.29
N ALA A 20 -0.50 1.15 -3.58
CA ALA A 20 0.39 1.69 -4.62
C ALA A 20 0.52 3.23 -4.51
N GLY A 21 -0.59 3.93 -4.29
CA GLY A 21 -0.61 5.37 -4.08
C GLY A 21 0.18 5.80 -2.84
N GLY A 22 0.08 5.04 -1.75
CA GLY A 22 0.82 5.26 -0.51
C GLY A 22 2.33 5.11 -0.69
N ILE A 23 2.78 4.08 -1.41
CA ILE A 23 4.20 3.90 -1.76
C ILE A 23 4.69 5.03 -2.66
N ALA A 24 3.93 5.39 -3.70
CA ALA A 24 4.29 6.49 -4.59
C ALA A 24 4.41 7.82 -3.81
N ALA A 25 3.50 8.08 -2.87
CA ALA A 25 3.58 9.22 -1.97
C ALA A 25 4.83 9.17 -1.08
N ALA A 26 5.15 8.02 -0.48
CA ALA A 26 6.35 7.85 0.33
C ALA A 26 7.64 8.12 -0.48
N ILE A 27 7.73 7.61 -1.71
CA ILE A 27 8.87 7.85 -2.61
C ILE A 27 8.98 9.34 -2.96
N ARG A 28 7.86 10.00 -3.30
CA ARG A 28 7.85 11.44 -3.61
C ARG A 28 8.26 12.29 -2.41
N THR A 29 7.78 11.95 -1.21
CA THR A 29 8.17 12.64 0.03
C THR A 29 9.66 12.47 0.30
N ARG A 30 10.21 11.27 0.14
CA ARG A 30 11.65 11.01 0.32
C ARG A 30 12.48 11.81 -0.69
N ARG A 31 12.08 11.84 -1.97
CA ARG A 31 12.75 12.64 -2.99
C ARG A 31 12.75 14.13 -2.66
N ARG A 32 11.60 14.69 -2.27
CA ARG A 32 11.50 16.11 -1.88
C ARG A 32 12.30 16.47 -0.63
N ARG A 33 12.47 15.53 0.29
CA ARG A 33 13.17 15.75 1.56
C ARG A 33 14.64 15.28 1.54
N ALA A 34 15.18 14.92 0.37
CA ALA A 34 16.57 14.51 0.23
C ALA A 34 17.55 15.63 0.60
N GLU A 35 17.20 16.88 0.30
CA GLU A 35 18.01 18.08 0.62
C GLU A 35 18.07 18.38 2.13
N ILE A 36 17.11 17.86 2.91
CA ILE A 36 17.02 18.05 4.37
C ILE A 36 17.19 16.72 5.13
N ALA A 37 17.94 15.77 4.57
CA ALA A 37 18.04 14.42 5.10
C ALA A 37 18.49 14.37 6.57
N ALA A 38 19.41 15.25 6.98
CA ALA A 38 19.94 15.29 8.35
C ALA A 38 18.86 15.68 9.40
N THR A 39 18.14 16.78 9.17
CA THR A 39 17.04 17.22 10.05
C THR A 39 15.83 16.31 9.95
N TYR A 40 15.56 15.75 8.77
CA TYR A 40 14.50 14.75 8.58
C TYR A 40 14.78 13.45 9.34
N GLY A 41 16.03 13.02 9.37
CA GLY A 41 16.48 11.88 10.17
C GLY A 41 16.36 12.15 11.67
N ALA A 42 16.83 13.32 12.12
CA ALA A 42 16.81 13.71 13.52
C ALA A 42 15.39 13.87 14.11
N THR A 43 14.40 14.24 13.29
CA THR A 43 13.00 14.44 13.71
C THR A 43 12.14 13.17 13.65
N GLY A 44 12.73 12.01 13.31
CA GLY A 44 12.00 10.74 13.20
C GLY A 44 11.26 10.54 11.87
N GLY A 45 11.54 11.37 10.86
CA GLY A 45 10.92 11.25 9.54
C GLY A 45 11.19 9.91 8.84
N ILE A 46 12.31 9.26 9.15
CA ILE A 46 12.62 7.91 8.66
C ILE A 46 11.59 6.90 9.19
N VAL A 47 11.29 6.94 10.50
CA VAL A 47 10.32 6.03 11.12
C VAL A 47 8.94 6.21 10.49
N TYR A 48 8.51 7.46 10.31
CA TYR A 48 7.25 7.77 9.63
C TYR A 48 7.21 7.17 8.21
N THR A 49 8.29 7.32 7.42
CA THR A 49 8.36 6.75 6.07
C THR A 49 8.26 5.23 6.08
N VAL A 50 8.97 4.57 6.99
CA VAL A 50 8.99 3.11 7.11
C VAL A 50 7.59 2.59 7.46
N VAL A 51 6.94 3.18 8.47
CA VAL A 51 5.59 2.80 8.88
C VAL A 51 4.58 3.05 7.75
N GLN A 52 4.65 4.22 7.10
CA GLN A 52 3.78 4.55 5.97
C GLN A 52 3.95 3.56 4.81
N ALA A 53 5.20 3.26 4.43
CA ALA A 53 5.50 2.30 3.37
C ALA A 53 5.08 0.87 3.76
N GLY A 54 5.27 0.48 5.02
CA GLY A 54 4.84 -0.81 5.56
C GLY A 54 3.33 -1.00 5.52
N CYS A 55 2.56 0.01 5.97
CA CYS A 55 1.10 0.00 5.88
C CYS A 55 0.63 -0.10 4.41
N SER A 56 1.27 0.66 3.52
CA SER A 56 0.99 0.59 2.09
C SER A 56 1.31 -0.79 1.49
N GLY A 57 2.39 -1.43 1.94
CA GLY A 57 2.76 -2.78 1.55
C GLY A 57 1.77 -3.84 2.05
N LEU A 58 1.27 -3.72 3.28
CA LEU A 58 0.22 -4.58 3.82
C LEU A 58 -1.07 -4.48 2.99
N LEU A 59 -1.45 -3.28 2.56
CA LEU A 59 -2.60 -3.08 1.67
C LEU A 59 -2.40 -3.75 0.31
N LEU A 60 -1.20 -3.68 -0.27
CA LEU A 60 -0.88 -4.38 -1.52
C LEU A 60 -1.00 -5.90 -1.37
N ILE A 61 -0.35 -6.45 -0.35
CA ILE A 61 -0.32 -7.91 -0.12
C ILE A 61 -1.73 -8.42 0.20
N GLY A 62 -2.44 -7.74 1.11
CA GLY A 62 -3.81 -8.09 1.48
C GLY A 62 -4.78 -7.98 0.30
N GLY A 63 -4.70 -6.89 -0.47
CA GLY A 63 -5.56 -6.68 -1.64
C GLY A 63 -5.32 -7.72 -2.75
N LEU A 64 -4.06 -8.02 -3.06
CA LEU A 64 -3.70 -9.10 -3.98
C LEU A 64 -4.19 -10.47 -3.47
N GLY A 65 -4.06 -10.73 -2.16
CA GLY A 65 -4.55 -11.94 -1.53
C GLY A 65 -6.07 -12.12 -1.70
N LEU A 66 -6.86 -11.06 -1.49
CA LEU A 66 -8.31 -11.10 -1.71
C LEU A 66 -8.68 -11.40 -3.17
N ILE A 67 -7.99 -10.76 -4.13
CA ILE A 67 -8.21 -11.01 -5.56
C ILE A 67 -7.87 -12.45 -5.91
N LEU A 68 -6.69 -12.93 -5.48
CA LEU A 68 -6.24 -14.31 -5.72
C LEU A 68 -7.21 -15.32 -5.14
N LEU A 69 -7.64 -15.11 -3.89
CA LEU A 69 -8.57 -16.01 -3.22
C LEU A 69 -9.92 -16.05 -3.95
N ALA A 70 -10.48 -14.90 -4.34
CA ALA A 70 -11.73 -14.84 -5.10
C ALA A 70 -11.61 -15.54 -6.46
N VAL A 71 -10.46 -15.43 -7.15
CA VAL A 71 -10.22 -16.10 -8.43
C VAL A 71 -10.01 -17.61 -8.26
N LEU A 72 -9.31 -18.04 -7.21
CA LEU A 72 -9.01 -19.44 -6.96
C LEU A 72 -10.24 -20.23 -6.49
N ILE A 73 -11.09 -19.64 -5.64
CA ILE A 73 -12.35 -20.27 -5.19
C ILE A 73 -13.35 -20.42 -6.35
N ARG A 74 -13.24 -19.59 -7.38
CA ARG A 74 -14.09 -19.67 -8.59
C ARG A 74 -13.75 -20.86 -9.49
N ARG A 75 -12.52 -21.36 -9.42
CA ARG A 75 -12.05 -22.50 -10.23
C ARG A 75 -12.58 -23.81 -9.69
#